data_AF-A0A0S8K858-F1
#
_entry.id   AF-A0A0S8K858-F1
#
_cell.length_a   1.000
_cell.length_b   1.000
_cell.length_c   1.000
_cell.angle_alpha   90.00
_cell.angle_beta   90.00
_cell.angle_gamma   90.00
#
_symmetry.space_group_name_H-M   'P 1'
#
loop_
_entity.id
_entity.type
_entity.pdbx_description
1 polymer ?
#
loop_
_entity_poly.entity_id
_entity_poly.type
_entity_poly.pdbx_seq_one_letter_code
_entity_poly.pdbx_strand_id
1 'polypeptide(L)'
;MTLVFTHLPLKNREELAKLVAEHCAALEQGLKILDQHDGGGKFGPMDLLGVDVQRRLVVIDVSPRQADQLLVEGLAHVSWLWRNRHQIADVVADRQANLVLYPRLILVAPNFSPSFQEAIQGLRFMAIDSFSFRWLEAGGEKGLLLELAFSSWAKEQEKAGLEGPFPFLAEGFVPLNEEEIAAFMKMDSRFTR
;
A
#
# COMPACT_ATOMS: atom_id res chain seq x y z
N MET A 1 15.05 -23.44 17.68
CA MET A 1 14.42 -22.41 18.52
C MET A 1 13.18 -21.95 17.76
N THR A 2 11.97 -22.08 18.32
CA THR A 2 10.73 -21.74 17.62
C THR A 2 10.39 -20.28 17.89
N LEU A 3 10.40 -19.45 16.85
CA LEU A 3 9.89 -18.08 16.92
C LEU A 3 8.35 -18.11 16.95
N VAL A 4 7.77 -17.46 17.95
CA VAL A 4 6.31 -17.33 18.10
C VAL A 4 5.93 -15.90 17.76
N PHE A 5 5.02 -15.73 16.82
CA PHE A 5 4.49 -14.43 16.43
C PHE A 5 3.17 -14.16 17.17
N THR A 6 3.06 -12.99 17.78
CA THR A 6 1.84 -12.53 18.46
C THR A 6 1.24 -11.35 17.72
N HIS A 7 -0.05 -11.40 17.44
CA HIS A 7 -0.76 -10.27 16.86
C HIS A 7 -0.98 -9.18 17.90
N LEU A 8 -0.57 -7.97 17.57
CA LEU A 8 -0.76 -6.79 18.39
C LEU A 8 -1.94 -5.95 17.83
N PRO A 9 -2.80 -5.41 18.70
CA PRO A 9 -3.85 -4.50 18.26
C PRO A 9 -3.25 -3.15 17.86
N LEU A 10 -3.47 -2.73 16.62
CA LEU A 10 -3.17 -1.38 16.16
C LEU A 10 -4.49 -0.69 15.80
N LYS A 11 -4.93 0.24 16.64
CA LYS A 11 -6.25 0.90 16.53
C LYS A 11 -6.18 2.36 16.12
N ASN A 12 -4.99 2.95 16.14
CA ASN A 12 -4.77 4.35 15.82
C ASN A 12 -4.37 4.49 14.33
N ARG A 13 -5.11 5.30 13.59
CA ARG A 13 -4.88 5.59 12.16
C ARG A 13 -3.56 6.32 11.95
N GLU A 14 -3.25 7.28 12.80
CA GLU A 14 -2.01 8.07 12.74
C GLU A 14 -0.78 7.20 13.04
N GLU A 15 -0.89 6.30 14.04
CA GLU A 15 0.17 5.34 14.35
C GLU A 15 0.41 4.36 13.20
N LEU A 16 -0.66 3.88 12.56
CA LEU A 16 -0.56 3.05 11.35
C LEU A 16 0.07 3.81 10.19
N ALA A 17 -0.33 5.06 9.94
CA ALA A 17 0.27 5.88 8.90
C ALA A 17 1.77 6.07 9.14
N LYS A 18 2.18 6.33 10.39
CA LYS A 18 3.60 6.44 10.76
C LYS A 18 4.37 5.14 10.48
N LEU A 19 3.85 3.99 10.90
CA LEU A 19 4.48 2.69 10.65
C LEU A 19 4.57 2.38 9.14
N VAL A 20 3.51 2.71 8.37
CA VAL A 20 3.51 2.55 6.92
C VAL A 20 4.55 3.46 6.26
N ALA A 21 4.73 4.69 6.76
CA ALA A 21 5.76 5.59 6.25
C ALA A 21 7.18 5.08 6.55
N GLU A 22 7.43 4.60 7.77
CA GLU A 22 8.71 4.00 8.19
C GLU A 22 9.07 2.75 7.37
N HIS A 23 8.05 1.99 6.94
CA HIS A 23 8.20 0.77 6.15
C HIS A 23 7.72 0.91 4.71
N CYS A 24 7.72 2.12 4.13
CA CYS A 24 7.15 2.39 2.82
C CYS A 24 7.77 1.56 1.68
N ALA A 25 9.03 1.16 1.81
CA ALA A 25 9.71 0.27 0.85
C ALA A 25 9.07 -1.13 0.75
N ALA A 26 8.31 -1.56 1.78
CA ALA A 26 7.55 -2.81 1.75
C ALA A 26 6.23 -2.69 0.98
N LEU A 27 5.72 -1.47 0.75
CA LEU A 27 4.62 -1.24 -0.20
C LEU A 27 5.15 -1.31 -1.63
N GLU A 28 6.23 -0.58 -1.91
CA GLU A 28 6.88 -0.58 -3.22
C GLU A 28 8.31 -0.07 -3.11
N GLN A 29 9.24 -0.75 -3.78
CA GLN A 29 10.61 -0.28 -3.84
C GLN A 29 10.73 1.03 -4.64
N GLY A 30 11.42 2.01 -4.06
CA GLY A 30 11.60 3.33 -4.67
C GLY A 30 10.46 4.31 -4.41
N LEU A 31 9.39 3.89 -3.71
CA LEU A 31 8.39 4.79 -3.14
C LEU A 31 9.04 5.68 -2.08
N LYS A 32 8.81 6.99 -2.17
CA LYS A 32 9.29 7.98 -1.20
C LYS A 32 8.12 8.73 -0.61
N ILE A 33 8.02 8.76 0.72
CA ILE A 33 7.04 9.58 1.43
C ILE A 33 7.48 11.04 1.37
N LEU A 34 6.55 11.93 1.03
CA LEU A 34 6.76 13.37 1.01
C LEU A 34 6.49 13.99 2.38
N ASP A 35 5.28 13.78 2.92
CA ASP A 35 4.86 14.04 4.30
C ASP A 35 3.36 13.64 4.46
N GLN A 36 2.80 13.80 5.66
CA GLN A 36 1.36 14.00 5.84
C GLN A 36 0.95 15.29 5.15
N HIS A 37 -0.18 15.28 4.44
CA HIS A 37 -0.63 16.44 3.69
C HIS A 37 -2.03 16.85 4.16
N ASP A 38 -2.13 18.04 4.74
CA ASP A 38 -3.37 18.60 5.32
C ASP A 38 -4.50 18.81 4.28
N GLY A 39 -4.18 18.69 3.00
CA GLY A 39 -5.14 18.68 1.90
C GLY A 39 -5.93 17.36 1.77
N GLY A 40 -7.09 17.44 1.14
CA GLY A 40 -8.02 16.30 0.93
C GLY A 40 -9.49 16.75 0.91
N GLY A 41 -9.73 18.04 1.17
CA GLY A 41 -11.02 18.69 0.93
C GLY A 41 -12.06 18.28 1.97
N LYS A 42 -13.23 17.80 1.51
CA LYS A 42 -14.34 17.44 2.41
C LYS A 42 -14.13 16.12 3.16
N PHE A 43 -13.11 15.34 2.78
CA PHE A 43 -12.84 14.00 3.33
C PHE A 43 -11.74 14.01 4.40
N GLY A 44 -11.25 15.19 4.77
CA GLY A 44 -10.16 15.34 5.73
C GLY A 44 -8.79 15.39 5.06
N PRO A 45 -7.71 15.32 5.85
CA PRO A 45 -6.35 15.25 5.33
C PRO A 45 -6.04 13.86 4.74
N MET A 46 -5.12 13.83 3.78
CA MET A 46 -4.53 12.58 3.30
C MET A 46 -3.64 11.98 4.38
N ASP A 47 -3.71 10.65 4.59
CA ASP A 47 -2.87 10.02 5.62
C ASP A 47 -1.39 10.16 5.28
N LEU A 48 -1.04 9.89 4.01
CA LEU A 48 0.31 10.02 3.50
C LEU A 48 0.29 10.40 2.01
N LEU A 49 1.22 11.26 1.62
CA LEU A 49 1.50 11.56 0.22
C LEU A 49 2.92 11.10 -0.13
N GLY A 50 3.06 10.40 -1.26
CA GLY A 50 4.33 9.88 -1.74
C GLY A 50 4.56 10.09 -3.23
N VAL A 51 5.73 9.66 -3.68
CA VAL A 51 6.16 9.69 -5.08
C VAL A 51 6.81 8.35 -5.42
N ASP A 52 6.38 7.74 -6.54
CA ASP A 52 6.96 6.49 -7.03
C ASP A 52 8.19 6.70 -7.93
N VAL A 53 8.75 5.60 -8.45
CA VAL A 53 9.93 5.63 -9.33
C VAL A 53 9.68 6.35 -10.66
N GLN A 54 8.43 6.44 -11.12
CA GLN A 54 8.03 7.22 -12.30
C GLN A 54 7.78 8.69 -11.97
N ARG A 55 8.05 9.10 -10.73
CA ARG A 55 7.77 10.42 -10.18
C ARG A 55 6.27 10.73 -10.12
N ARG A 56 5.39 9.74 -10.22
CA ARG A 56 3.95 9.94 -10.09
C ARG A 56 3.59 10.12 -8.63
N LEU A 57 2.64 11.01 -8.36
CA LEU A 57 2.09 11.17 -7.02
C LEU A 57 1.31 9.92 -6.59
N VAL A 58 1.49 9.52 -5.34
CA VAL A 58 0.88 8.36 -4.71
C VAL A 58 0.15 8.82 -3.45
N VAL A 59 -1.17 8.71 -3.46
CA VAL A 59 -1.97 8.85 -2.23
C VAL A 59 -1.93 7.51 -1.51
N ILE A 60 -1.62 7.52 -0.22
CA ILE A 60 -1.63 6.30 0.60
C ILE A 60 -2.57 6.56 1.76
N ASP A 61 -3.71 5.88 1.78
CA ASP A 61 -4.68 5.99 2.87
C ASP A 61 -4.73 4.68 3.66
N VAL A 62 -4.90 4.81 4.97
CA VAL A 62 -4.82 3.70 5.93
C VAL A 62 -6.06 3.63 6.81
N SER A 63 -6.47 2.42 7.17
CA SER A 63 -7.55 2.18 8.13
C SER A 63 -7.17 1.06 9.08
N PRO A 64 -7.25 1.26 10.40
CA PRO A 64 -6.99 0.18 11.37
C PRO A 64 -8.18 -0.78 11.56
N ARG A 65 -9.33 -0.55 10.91
CA ARG A 65 -10.58 -1.30 11.16
C ARG A 65 -11.33 -1.74 9.91
N GLN A 66 -11.83 -0.78 9.13
CA GLN A 66 -12.72 -1.04 7.99
C GLN A 66 -12.17 -0.41 6.72
N ALA A 67 -12.08 -1.20 5.65
CA ALA A 67 -11.58 -0.74 4.36
C ALA A 67 -12.66 -0.14 3.44
N ASP A 68 -13.94 -0.43 3.69
CA ASP A 68 -15.00 -0.08 2.72
C ASP A 68 -15.16 1.43 2.54
N GLN A 69 -15.00 2.22 3.62
CA GLN A 69 -14.99 3.69 3.52
C GLN A 69 -13.68 4.23 2.95
N LEU A 70 -12.58 3.49 3.11
CA LEU A 70 -11.24 3.88 2.71
C LEU A 70 -11.13 4.08 1.19
N LEU A 71 -11.85 3.27 0.40
CA LEU A 71 -11.89 3.45 -1.06
C LEU A 71 -12.49 4.81 -1.44
N VAL A 72 -13.61 5.19 -0.82
CA VAL A 72 -14.28 6.46 -1.14
C VAL A 72 -13.43 7.65 -0.71
N GLU A 73 -12.82 7.58 0.48
CA GLU A 73 -11.86 8.58 0.97
C GLU A 73 -10.68 8.72 0.00
N GLY A 74 -10.03 7.61 -0.37
CA GLY A 74 -8.88 7.62 -1.28
C GLY A 74 -9.19 8.13 -2.68
N LEU A 75 -10.36 7.79 -3.23
CA LEU A 75 -10.83 8.35 -4.50
C LEU A 75 -11.03 9.86 -4.41
N ALA A 76 -11.57 10.35 -3.29
CA ALA A 76 -11.75 11.77 -3.08
C ALA A 76 -10.42 12.51 -2.92
N HIS A 77 -9.46 11.92 -2.22
CA HIS A 77 -8.10 12.44 -2.07
C HIS A 77 -7.37 12.52 -3.40
N VAL A 78 -7.39 11.45 -4.21
CA VAL A 78 -6.83 11.47 -5.58
C VAL A 78 -7.50 12.55 -6.44
N SER A 79 -8.83 12.68 -6.37
CA SER A 79 -9.57 13.71 -7.10
C SER A 79 -9.23 15.13 -6.64
N TRP A 80 -9.08 15.35 -5.33
CA TRP A 80 -8.62 16.62 -4.77
C TRP A 80 -7.20 16.93 -5.24
N LEU A 81 -6.29 15.98 -5.12
CA LEU A 81 -4.89 16.12 -5.51
C LEU A 81 -4.77 16.47 -6.99
N TRP A 82 -5.49 15.76 -7.85
CA TRP A 82 -5.50 16.03 -9.28
C TRP A 82 -6.00 17.44 -9.60
N ARG A 83 -7.09 17.90 -8.96
CA ARG A 83 -7.63 19.25 -9.18
C ARG A 83 -6.71 20.37 -8.69
N ASN A 84 -5.96 20.11 -7.61
CA ASN A 84 -5.12 21.12 -6.96
C ASN A 84 -3.62 20.96 -7.24
N ARG A 85 -3.23 20.06 -8.16
CA ARG A 85 -1.82 19.71 -8.47
C ARG A 85 -0.93 20.92 -8.78
N HIS A 86 -1.48 21.96 -9.40
CA HIS A 86 -0.73 23.19 -9.69
C HIS A 86 -0.53 24.08 -8.46
N GLN A 87 -1.45 24.03 -7.49
CA GLN A 87 -1.37 24.80 -6.25
C GLN A 87 -0.38 24.17 -5.26
N ILE A 88 -0.24 22.84 -5.30
CA ILE A 88 0.73 22.11 -4.47
C ILE A 88 2.09 21.94 -5.16
N ALA A 89 2.29 22.53 -6.34
CA ALA A 89 3.49 22.33 -7.14
C ALA A 89 4.76 22.73 -6.37
N ASP A 90 4.71 23.85 -5.64
CA ASP A 90 5.83 24.35 -4.84
C ASP A 90 6.17 23.39 -3.67
N VAL A 91 5.15 22.77 -3.08
CA VAL A 91 5.31 21.80 -1.97
C VAL A 91 6.01 20.53 -2.46
N VAL A 92 5.77 20.13 -3.70
CA VAL A 92 6.33 18.89 -4.28
C VAL A 92 7.48 19.14 -5.25
N ALA A 93 7.90 20.39 -5.45
CA ALA A 93 8.93 20.80 -6.42
C ALA A 93 10.29 20.17 -6.12
N ASP A 94 10.70 20.18 -4.85
CA ASP A 94 11.97 19.62 -4.38
C ASP A 94 12.06 18.09 -4.58
N ARG A 95 10.93 17.45 -4.85
CA ARG A 95 10.77 15.99 -4.95
C ARG A 95 10.57 15.53 -6.39
N GLN A 96 10.65 16.46 -7.33
CA GLN A 96 10.58 16.23 -8.78
C GLN A 96 9.32 15.46 -9.21
N ALA A 97 8.20 15.64 -8.50
CA ALA A 97 6.94 15.00 -8.84
C ALA A 97 6.47 15.41 -10.24
N ASN A 98 6.06 14.42 -11.04
CA ASN A 98 5.49 14.61 -12.37
C ASN A 98 3.98 14.88 -12.25
N LEU A 99 3.62 16.16 -12.27
CA LEU A 99 2.24 16.64 -12.15
C LEU A 99 1.37 16.39 -13.39
N VAL A 100 1.94 15.85 -14.47
CA VAL A 100 1.21 15.45 -15.68
C VAL A 100 0.59 14.06 -15.51
N LEU A 101 1.24 13.18 -14.74
CA LEU A 101 0.75 11.84 -14.49
C LEU A 101 -0.42 11.88 -13.52
N TYR A 102 -1.50 11.15 -13.85
CA TYR A 102 -2.63 11.01 -12.94
C TYR A 102 -2.18 10.27 -11.66
N PRO A 103 -2.50 10.77 -10.45
CA PRO A 103 -2.07 10.15 -9.21
C PRO A 103 -2.62 8.73 -9.06
N ARG A 104 -1.87 7.88 -8.35
CA ARG A 104 -2.31 6.55 -7.97
C ARG A 104 -2.68 6.47 -6.49
N LEU A 105 -3.33 5.39 -6.12
CA LEU A 105 -3.86 5.14 -4.79
C LEU A 105 -3.28 3.85 -4.22
N ILE A 106 -2.82 3.90 -2.97
CA ILE A 106 -2.49 2.74 -2.15
C ILE A 106 -3.43 2.74 -0.94
N LEU A 107 -4.07 1.61 -0.67
CA LEU A 107 -5.00 1.44 0.44
C LEU A 107 -4.42 0.40 1.41
N VAL A 108 -4.32 0.73 2.69
CA VAL A 108 -3.79 -0.18 3.73
C VAL A 108 -4.84 -0.43 4.80
N ALA A 109 -5.25 -1.69 4.99
CA ALA A 109 -6.25 -2.07 5.99
C ALA A 109 -6.00 -3.49 6.53
N PRO A 110 -6.66 -3.98 7.60
CA PRO A 110 -6.44 -5.35 8.07
C PRO A 110 -7.01 -6.39 7.10
N ASN A 111 -8.10 -6.04 6.41
CA ASN A 111 -8.80 -6.88 5.44
C ASN A 111 -9.64 -6.00 4.51
N PHE A 112 -10.08 -6.60 3.40
CA PHE A 112 -10.93 -5.97 2.40
C PHE A 112 -12.14 -6.87 2.13
N SER A 113 -13.33 -6.27 2.03
CA SER A 113 -14.54 -7.02 1.71
C SER A 113 -14.56 -7.49 0.25
N PRO A 114 -15.32 -8.55 -0.10
CA PRO A 114 -15.52 -8.92 -1.49
C PRO A 114 -16.09 -7.77 -2.33
N SER A 115 -17.03 -6.99 -1.77
CA SER A 115 -17.63 -5.84 -2.43
C SER A 115 -16.59 -4.75 -2.75
N PHE A 116 -15.62 -4.53 -1.85
CA PHE A 116 -14.50 -3.63 -2.10
C PHE A 116 -13.64 -4.13 -3.27
N GLN A 117 -13.33 -5.42 -3.32
CA GLN A 117 -12.56 -6.02 -4.42
C GLN A 117 -13.29 -5.89 -5.76
N GLU A 118 -14.60 -6.16 -5.79
CA GLU A 118 -15.44 -5.96 -6.98
C GLU A 118 -15.47 -4.49 -7.42
N ALA A 119 -15.59 -3.56 -6.48
CA ALA A 119 -15.57 -2.12 -6.76
C ALA A 119 -14.26 -1.70 -7.42
N ILE A 120 -13.10 -2.11 -6.88
CA ILE A 120 -11.80 -1.78 -7.48
C ILE A 120 -11.65 -2.42 -8.87
N GLN A 121 -12.16 -3.63 -9.10
CA GLN A 121 -12.11 -4.25 -10.43
C GLN A 121 -12.87 -3.44 -11.49
N GLY A 122 -13.90 -2.69 -11.10
CA GLY A 122 -14.61 -1.75 -11.96
C GLY A 122 -13.82 -0.46 -12.25
N LEU A 123 -12.85 -0.09 -11.42
CA LEU A 123 -12.08 1.16 -11.51
C LEU A 123 -10.79 1.00 -12.34
N ARG A 124 -10.92 0.46 -13.56
CA ARG A 124 -9.77 0.16 -14.44
C ARG A 124 -9.00 1.37 -14.97
N PHE A 125 -9.57 2.57 -14.85
CA PHE A 125 -8.94 3.78 -15.36
C PHE A 125 -7.86 4.36 -14.42
N MET A 126 -7.65 3.74 -13.24
CA MET A 126 -6.67 4.23 -12.27
C MET A 126 -5.90 3.10 -11.57
N ALA A 127 -4.72 3.46 -11.07
CA ALA A 127 -3.88 2.61 -10.24
C ALA A 127 -4.36 2.59 -8.81
N ILE A 128 -4.77 1.41 -8.35
CA ILE A 128 -5.14 1.12 -6.98
C ILE A 128 -4.46 -0.16 -6.56
N ASP A 129 -3.55 -0.04 -5.60
CA ASP A 129 -2.96 -1.17 -4.88
C ASP A 129 -3.56 -1.23 -3.48
N SER A 130 -3.83 -2.42 -2.97
CA SER A 130 -4.43 -2.63 -1.66
C SER A 130 -3.59 -3.62 -0.88
N PHE A 131 -3.15 -3.23 0.30
CA PHE A 131 -2.31 -4.03 1.18
C PHE A 131 -3.05 -4.38 2.46
N SER A 132 -3.06 -5.67 2.81
CA SER A 132 -3.42 -6.07 4.15
C SER A 132 -2.25 -5.88 5.09
N PHE A 133 -2.50 -5.40 6.31
CA PHE A 133 -1.45 -5.27 7.34
C PHE A 133 -1.69 -6.17 8.54
N ARG A 134 -0.60 -6.62 9.16
CA ARG A 134 -0.58 -7.26 10.48
C ARG A 134 0.54 -6.67 11.32
N TRP A 135 0.20 -6.22 12.53
CA TRP A 135 1.19 -5.77 13.51
C TRP A 135 1.56 -6.94 14.41
N LEU A 136 2.82 -7.34 14.39
CA LEU A 136 3.30 -8.59 14.98
C LEU A 136 4.40 -8.31 16.01
N GLU A 137 4.50 -9.16 17.03
CA GLU A 137 5.62 -9.22 17.97
C GLU A 137 6.25 -10.62 17.94
N ALA A 138 7.57 -10.70 17.82
CA ALA A 138 8.34 -11.93 17.85
C ALA A 138 9.67 -11.70 18.58
N GLY A 139 9.94 -12.47 19.63
CA GLY A 139 11.22 -12.38 20.35
C GLY A 139 11.49 -11.02 21.01
N GLY A 140 10.45 -10.23 21.31
CA GLY A 140 10.55 -8.87 21.86
C GLY A 140 10.69 -7.77 20.81
N GLU A 141 10.75 -8.12 19.53
CA GLU A 141 10.75 -7.17 18.41
C GLU A 141 9.36 -7.06 17.79
N LYS A 142 8.99 -5.83 17.38
CA LYS A 142 7.72 -5.56 16.69
C LYS A 142 7.98 -5.34 15.21
N GLY A 143 7.05 -5.80 14.38
CA GLY A 143 7.15 -5.66 12.93
C GLY A 143 5.80 -5.46 12.25
N LEU A 144 5.81 -4.68 11.17
CA LEU A 144 4.67 -4.49 10.29
C LEU A 144 4.80 -5.45 9.11
N LEU A 145 3.90 -6.43 9.03
CA LEU A 145 3.76 -7.27 7.85
C LEU A 145 2.74 -6.64 6.91
N LEU A 146 3.15 -6.36 5.67
CA LEU A 146 2.31 -5.86 4.59
C LEU A 146 2.23 -6.92 3.50
N GLU A 147 1.02 -7.24 3.06
CA GLU A 147 0.76 -8.21 2.00
C GLU A 147 -0.11 -7.58 0.93
N LEU A 148 0.27 -7.70 -0.34
CA LEU A 148 -0.54 -7.24 -1.45
C LEU A 148 -1.83 -8.08 -1.52
N ALA A 149 -2.96 -7.48 -1.16
CA ALA A 149 -4.27 -8.10 -1.25
C ALA A 149 -4.86 -7.97 -2.66
N PHE A 150 -4.61 -6.84 -3.32
CA PHE A 150 -5.10 -6.57 -4.67
C PHE A 150 -4.25 -5.51 -5.39
N SER A 151 -4.09 -5.64 -6.70
CA SER A 151 -3.57 -4.58 -7.56
C SER A 151 -4.41 -4.47 -8.82
N SER A 152 -4.91 -3.27 -9.13
CA SER A 152 -5.62 -3.02 -10.39
C SER A 152 -4.68 -3.05 -11.60
N TRP A 153 -3.35 -3.04 -11.38
CA TRP A 153 -2.32 -2.86 -12.41
C TRP A 153 -1.57 -4.16 -12.78
N ALA A 154 -1.68 -5.21 -11.98
CA ALA A 154 -0.98 -6.47 -12.22
C ALA A 154 -1.29 -7.11 -13.58
N LYS A 155 -2.52 -6.99 -14.09
CA LYS A 155 -2.97 -7.65 -15.34
C LYS A 155 -2.63 -6.88 -16.62
N GLU A 156 -2.35 -5.58 -16.53
CA GLU A 156 -2.05 -4.74 -17.69
C GLU A 156 -0.55 -4.75 -18.02
N GLN A 157 0.31 -4.90 -17.01
CA GLN A 157 1.75 -5.08 -17.19
C GLN A 157 2.11 -6.44 -17.82
N GLU A 158 1.42 -7.50 -17.39
CA GLU A 158 1.56 -8.86 -17.93
C GLU A 158 1.18 -8.93 -19.43
N LYS A 159 0.17 -8.15 -19.86
CA LYS A 159 -0.24 -8.02 -21.27
C LYS A 159 0.68 -7.14 -22.11
N ALA A 160 1.43 -6.22 -21.49
CA ALA A 160 2.35 -5.32 -22.17
C ALA A 160 3.69 -5.99 -22.55
N GLY A 161 3.84 -7.31 -22.32
CA GLY A 161 5.09 -8.03 -22.56
C GLY A 161 6.21 -7.66 -21.58
N LEU A 162 5.85 -7.04 -20.44
CA LEU A 162 6.74 -6.89 -19.30
C LEU A 162 6.67 -8.19 -18.50
N GLU A 163 7.37 -9.24 -18.95
CA GLU A 163 7.49 -10.48 -18.19
C GLU A 163 8.37 -10.27 -16.95
N GLY A 164 7.79 -10.44 -15.75
CA GLY A 164 8.53 -10.60 -14.48
C GLY A 164 8.24 -9.53 -13.41
N PRO A 165 8.37 -9.88 -12.11
CA PRO A 165 8.02 -8.99 -11.01
C PRO A 165 9.03 -7.84 -11.00
N PHE A 166 8.54 -6.61 -11.12
CA PHE A 166 9.28 -5.35 -10.94
C PHE A 166 10.75 -5.37 -11.43
N PRO A 167 11.14 -4.64 -12.50
CA PRO A 167 12.53 -4.53 -12.94
C PRO A 167 13.50 -3.86 -11.93
N PHE A 168 13.11 -3.73 -10.66
CA PHE A 168 13.91 -3.19 -9.57
C PHE A 168 14.18 -4.18 -8.41
N LEU A 169 13.59 -5.39 -8.39
CA LEU A 169 13.87 -6.41 -7.36
C LEU A 169 15.14 -7.25 -7.60
N ALA A 170 15.99 -6.89 -8.56
CA ALA A 170 17.08 -7.74 -9.04
C ALA A 170 18.37 -7.77 -8.17
N GLU A 171 18.38 -7.17 -6.97
CA GLU A 171 19.49 -7.39 -6.02
C GLU A 171 18.96 -7.79 -4.64
N GLY A 172 19.06 -9.09 -4.34
CA GLY A 172 18.93 -9.63 -2.98
C GLY A 172 17.66 -10.42 -2.66
N PHE A 173 16.67 -10.50 -3.56
CA PHE A 173 15.50 -11.36 -3.35
C PHE A 173 15.80 -12.80 -3.78
N VAL A 174 15.87 -13.72 -2.81
CA VAL A 174 15.83 -15.16 -3.07
C VAL A 174 14.37 -15.60 -2.91
N PRO A 175 13.62 -15.88 -3.99
CA PRO A 175 12.27 -16.40 -3.86
C PRO A 175 12.31 -17.72 -3.09
N LEU A 176 11.40 -17.87 -2.11
CA LEU A 176 11.21 -19.15 -1.42
C LEU A 176 10.86 -20.23 -2.46
N ASN A 177 11.49 -21.38 -2.35
CA ASN A 177 11.22 -22.50 -3.24
C ASN A 177 9.86 -23.15 -2.91
N GLU A 178 9.37 -24.00 -3.81
CA GLU A 178 8.05 -24.66 -3.65
C GLU A 178 7.95 -25.49 -2.36
N GLU A 179 9.07 -26.04 -1.86
CA GLU A 179 9.10 -26.78 -0.59
C GLU A 179 8.96 -25.84 0.62
N GLU A 180 9.58 -24.66 0.57
CA GLU A 180 9.51 -23.63 1.61
C GLU A 180 8.11 -23.00 1.67
N ILE A 181 7.50 -22.75 0.52
CA ILE A 181 6.11 -22.30 0.40
C ILE A 181 5.15 -23.37 0.95
N ALA A 182 5.35 -24.65 0.60
CA ALA A 182 4.55 -25.74 1.11
C ALA A 182 4.73 -25.97 2.62
N ALA A 183 5.93 -25.74 3.15
CA ALA A 183 6.21 -25.81 4.59
C ALA A 183 5.50 -24.70 5.38
N PHE A 184 5.47 -23.48 4.83
CA PHE A 184 4.74 -22.35 5.40
C PHE A 184 3.22 -22.62 5.43
N MET A 185 2.66 -23.10 4.32
CA MET A 185 1.23 -23.45 4.22
C MET A 185 0.82 -24.60 5.16
N LYS A 186 1.70 -25.59 5.39
CA LYS A 186 1.48 -26.67 6.38
C LYS A 186 1.62 -26.23 7.84
N MET A 187 2.19 -25.04 8.09
CA MET A 187 2.32 -24.50 9.44
C MET A 187 1.03 -23.77 9.88
N ASP A 188 0.32 -23.18 8.92
CA ASP A 188 -0.93 -22.42 9.15
C ASP A 188 -2.15 -23.34 9.39
N SER A 189 -2.18 -24.51 8.74
CA SER A 189 -3.24 -25.52 8.96
C SER A 189 -3.22 -26.22 10.32
N ARG A 190 -2.25 -25.89 11.21
CA ARG A 190 -2.13 -26.43 12.56
C ARG A 190 -2.74 -25.52 13.65
N PHE A 191 -3.25 -24.35 13.28
CA PHE A 191 -3.91 -23.41 14.19
C PHE A 191 -5.44 -23.31 14.02
N THR A 192 -6.03 -24.16 13.17
CA THR A 192 -7.48 -24.39 13.11
C THR A 192 -7.85 -25.75 13.71
N ARG A 193 -7.65 -25.90 15.03
CA ARG A 193 -8.40 -26.84 15.88
C ARG A 193 -8.47 -26.34 17.31
#